data_AF-A0A8D1LL08-F1
#
_entry.id   AF-A0A8D1LL08-F1
#
_cell.length_a   1.000
_cell.length_b   1.000
_cell.length_c   1.000
_cell.angle_alpha   90.00
_cell.angle_beta   90.00
_cell.angle_gamma   90.00
#
_symmetry.space_group_name_H-M   'P 1'
#
loop_
_entity.id
_entity.type
_entity.pdbx_description
1 polymer ?
#
loop_
_entity_poly.entity_id
_entity_poly.type
_entity_poly.pdbx_seq_one_letter_code
_entity_poly.pdbx_strand_id
1 'polypeptide(L)'
;MLWAQPKKKQLEEKLQRPPTFGFLLDIDGVLVRGHRIIPAAQEAFHKLLNPEGQLRVPVVFVTNAGNILQHGKAQELSALLGFQVEPDQVILSHSPMRLFSQHHERRMLVSGQGPLVENARALGFKSLVTVDELRAAFPVLDMVDLQRRPKTTPLPRNDFPAIEGVLLLGEPVRWETSLQLIMDVLLSDGNPGTGLATAPYPHLPVLASNTDLLWMAEAKMPRFGHGTFLLCLEAIYRKVTGKELRYEGLMGKPSLLTYQYAEGLLRRQAERRGWAAPIRNLYAVGDNPMSDIYGANLFHQYLQTARSVGAEEGARGPWKQQPSTARSCTSILVCTGVYSPEAPESPGPAPGGGAPPFHGHRDFGFSPGLLEAAHVVSDVHEAVQLVLRKEGWAL
;
A
#
# COMPACT_ATOMS: atom_id res chain seq x y z
N MET A 1 -54.60 -26.06 -13.78
CA MET A 1 -54.02 -24.71 -13.63
C MET A 1 -52.76 -24.80 -12.78
N LEU A 2 -51.84 -23.84 -12.95
CA LEU A 2 -50.57 -23.64 -12.22
C LEU A 2 -49.31 -24.29 -12.84
N TRP A 3 -48.97 -23.83 -14.04
CA TRP A 3 -47.57 -23.68 -14.47
C TRP A 3 -47.26 -22.19 -14.51
N ALA A 4 -46.70 -21.64 -13.43
CA ALA A 4 -46.06 -20.33 -13.45
C ALA A 4 -45.20 -20.15 -12.19
N GLN A 5 -43.87 -20.33 -12.29
CA GLN A 5 -42.89 -19.60 -11.46
C GLN A 5 -41.37 -19.72 -11.76
N PRO A 6 -40.84 -20.23 -12.90
CA PRO A 6 -39.39 -20.04 -13.18
C PRO A 6 -39.05 -18.63 -13.69
N LYS A 7 -40.00 -17.96 -14.37
CA LYS A 7 -39.72 -16.69 -15.08
C LYS A 7 -39.51 -15.49 -14.16
N LYS A 8 -40.11 -15.46 -12.96
CA LYS A 8 -40.03 -14.29 -12.07
C LYS A 8 -38.64 -14.15 -11.45
N LYS A 9 -38.02 -15.26 -11.05
CA LYS A 9 -36.66 -15.31 -10.49
C LYS A 9 -35.59 -14.94 -11.55
N GLN A 10 -35.74 -15.44 -12.78
CA GLN A 10 -34.88 -15.06 -13.91
C GLN A 10 -35.09 -13.61 -14.39
N LEU A 11 -36.27 -13.03 -14.18
CA LEU A 11 -36.54 -11.60 -14.46
C LEU A 11 -36.00 -10.67 -13.37
N GLU A 12 -35.99 -11.12 -12.11
CA GLU A 12 -35.41 -10.37 -10.98
C GLU A 12 -33.87 -10.37 -11.03
N GLU A 13 -33.23 -11.47 -11.42
CA GLU A 13 -31.78 -11.52 -11.69
C GLU A 13 -31.35 -10.63 -12.87
N LYS A 14 -32.24 -10.44 -13.86
CA LYS A 14 -32.01 -9.54 -15.02
C LYS A 14 -32.17 -8.05 -14.70
N LEU A 15 -32.56 -7.66 -13.49
CA LEU A 15 -32.82 -6.26 -13.14
C LEU A 15 -31.84 -5.64 -12.13
N GLN A 16 -30.69 -6.28 -11.86
CA GLN A 16 -29.63 -5.59 -11.13
C GLN A 16 -28.98 -4.54 -12.04
N ARG A 17 -29.21 -3.27 -11.71
CA ARG A 17 -28.57 -2.14 -12.38
C ARG A 17 -27.05 -2.31 -12.29
N PRO A 18 -26.28 -2.01 -13.35
CA PRO A 18 -24.83 -2.09 -13.28
C PRO A 18 -24.31 -1.17 -12.16
N PRO A 19 -23.33 -1.63 -11.36
CA PRO A 19 -22.81 -0.85 -10.24
C PRO A 19 -22.11 0.41 -10.75
N THR A 20 -22.38 1.53 -10.08
CA THR A 20 -21.69 2.81 -10.30
C THR A 20 -20.74 3.17 -9.17
N PHE A 21 -20.41 2.20 -8.32
CA PHE A 21 -19.53 2.37 -7.16
C PHE A 21 -18.67 1.13 -6.95
N GLY A 22 -17.60 1.26 -6.16
CA GLY A 22 -16.70 0.16 -5.82
C GLY A 22 -16.08 0.31 -4.43
N PHE A 23 -15.61 -0.81 -3.89
CA PHE A 23 -14.98 -0.86 -2.57
C PHE A 23 -13.46 -0.98 -2.67
N LEU A 24 -12.77 -0.24 -1.80
CA LEU A 24 -11.37 -0.44 -1.46
C LEU A 24 -11.37 -0.89 0.00
N LEU A 25 -11.09 -2.17 0.25
CA LEU A 25 -11.13 -2.74 1.58
C LEU A 25 -9.71 -2.96 2.07
N ASP A 26 -9.33 -2.35 3.18
CA ASP A 26 -8.15 -2.80 3.89
C ASP A 26 -8.31 -4.27 4.36
N ILE A 27 -7.20 -4.94 4.64
CA ILE A 27 -7.18 -6.35 5.04
C ILE A 27 -6.98 -6.45 6.56
N ASP A 28 -5.91 -5.88 7.08
CA ASP A 28 -5.41 -6.13 8.43
C ASP A 28 -6.08 -5.18 9.43
N GLY A 29 -6.97 -5.71 10.26
CA GLY A 29 -7.82 -4.90 11.15
C GLY A 29 -9.23 -4.66 10.60
N VAL A 30 -9.48 -4.98 9.32
CA VAL A 30 -10.81 -4.89 8.68
C VAL A 30 -11.40 -6.26 8.34
N LEU A 31 -10.63 -7.11 7.65
CA LEU A 31 -11.06 -8.45 7.24
C LEU A 31 -10.47 -9.54 8.13
N VAL A 32 -9.24 -9.33 8.60
CA VAL A 32 -8.49 -10.30 9.41
C VAL A 32 -7.80 -9.62 10.59
N ARG A 33 -7.47 -10.40 11.61
CA ARG A 33 -6.54 -10.04 12.68
C ARG A 33 -5.46 -11.12 12.74
N GLY A 34 -4.25 -10.79 12.27
CA GLY A 34 -3.24 -11.81 11.95
C GLY A 34 -3.79 -12.78 10.91
N HIS A 35 -3.78 -14.08 11.22
CA HIS A 35 -4.29 -15.12 10.31
C HIS A 35 -5.77 -15.49 10.52
N ARG A 36 -6.48 -14.80 11.42
CA ARG A 36 -7.87 -15.10 11.77
C ARG A 36 -8.83 -14.13 11.10
N ILE A 37 -9.85 -14.64 10.43
CA ILE A 37 -10.93 -13.83 9.89
C ILE A 37 -11.71 -13.13 11.00
N ILE A 38 -12.07 -11.87 10.77
CA ILE A 38 -13.03 -11.13 11.60
C ILE A 38 -14.43 -11.62 11.19
N PRO A 39 -15.29 -12.11 12.10
CA PRO A 39 -16.60 -12.68 11.75
C PRO A 39 -17.46 -11.77 10.86
N ALA A 40 -17.48 -10.47 11.14
CA ALA A 40 -18.18 -9.47 10.34
C ALA A 40 -17.75 -9.44 8.85
N ALA A 41 -16.51 -9.83 8.54
CA ALA A 41 -16.03 -9.92 7.16
C ALA A 41 -16.79 -10.99 6.36
N GLN A 42 -17.07 -12.15 6.96
CA GLN A 42 -17.88 -13.18 6.28
C GLN A 42 -19.28 -12.66 6.01
N GLU A 43 -19.92 -12.03 7.00
CA GLU A 43 -21.25 -11.46 6.85
C GLU A 43 -21.30 -10.34 5.80
N ALA A 44 -20.24 -9.52 5.72
CA ALA A 44 -20.10 -8.47 4.70
C ALA A 44 -20.08 -9.08 3.28
N PHE A 45 -19.29 -10.12 3.06
CA PHE A 45 -19.18 -10.76 1.74
C PHE A 45 -20.43 -11.54 1.36
N HIS A 46 -21.19 -12.11 2.30
CA HIS A 46 -22.51 -12.67 1.99
C HIS A 46 -23.47 -11.64 1.34
N LYS A 47 -23.30 -10.33 1.63
CA LYS A 47 -24.10 -9.25 1.01
C LYS A 47 -23.54 -8.78 -0.33
N LEU A 48 -22.22 -8.88 -0.52
CA LEU A 48 -21.53 -8.48 -1.74
C LEU A 48 -21.53 -9.55 -2.83
N LEU A 49 -21.81 -10.81 -2.48
CA LEU A 49 -21.89 -11.92 -3.42
C LEU A 49 -23.33 -12.15 -3.91
N ASN A 50 -23.46 -12.58 -5.15
CA ASN A 50 -24.72 -13.11 -5.69
C ASN A 50 -24.86 -14.61 -5.35
N PRO A 51 -26.02 -15.25 -5.63
CA PRO A 51 -26.21 -16.69 -5.38
C PRO A 51 -25.20 -17.61 -6.05
N GLU A 52 -24.56 -17.15 -7.14
CA GLU A 52 -23.49 -17.87 -7.85
C GLU A 52 -22.10 -17.69 -7.20
N GLY A 53 -22.00 -16.98 -6.08
CA GLY A 53 -20.73 -16.73 -5.38
C GLY A 53 -19.83 -15.70 -6.09
N GLN A 54 -20.41 -14.82 -6.90
CA GLN A 54 -19.70 -13.78 -7.62
C GLN A 54 -20.00 -12.40 -7.04
N LEU A 55 -18.99 -11.53 -7.03
CA LEU A 55 -19.15 -10.15 -6.58
C LEU A 55 -20.15 -9.38 -7.45
N ARG A 56 -21.11 -8.75 -6.77
CA ARG A 56 -22.15 -7.90 -7.36
C ARG A 56 -21.68 -6.48 -7.69
N VAL A 57 -20.53 -6.09 -7.13
CA VAL A 57 -19.88 -4.78 -7.29
C VAL A 57 -18.36 -4.96 -7.39
N PRO A 58 -17.61 -4.05 -8.03
CA PRO A 58 -16.16 -4.09 -8.02
C PRO A 58 -15.59 -3.97 -6.60
N VAL A 59 -14.62 -4.83 -6.27
CA VAL A 59 -13.93 -4.81 -4.97
C VAL A 59 -12.44 -5.03 -5.19
N VAL A 60 -11.62 -4.21 -4.55
CA VAL A 60 -10.19 -4.42 -4.39
C VAL A 60 -9.83 -4.45 -2.91
N PHE A 61 -8.85 -5.29 -2.58
CA PHE A 61 -8.27 -5.47 -1.26
C PHE A 61 -6.94 -4.74 -1.21
N VAL A 62 -6.77 -3.78 -0.31
CA VAL A 62 -5.62 -2.87 -0.31
C VAL A 62 -4.90 -2.94 1.03
N THR A 63 -3.73 -3.57 1.06
CA THR A 63 -2.91 -3.70 2.27
C THR A 63 -1.54 -3.07 2.07
N ASN A 64 -0.97 -2.53 3.15
CA ASN A 64 0.42 -2.11 3.19
C ASN A 64 1.40 -3.26 3.51
N ALA A 65 0.91 -4.50 3.61
CA ALA A 65 1.76 -5.68 3.59
C ALA A 65 2.49 -5.83 2.25
N GLY A 66 3.76 -6.23 2.29
CA GLY A 66 4.62 -6.41 1.12
C GLY A 66 5.47 -7.68 1.12
N ASN A 67 5.40 -8.49 2.17
CA ASN A 67 6.25 -9.67 2.41
C ASN A 67 5.68 -10.98 1.84
N ILE A 68 4.70 -10.90 0.93
CA ILE A 68 4.02 -12.03 0.30
C ILE A 68 3.86 -11.78 -1.19
N LEU A 69 3.66 -12.85 -1.98
CA LEU A 69 3.28 -12.75 -3.39
C LEU A 69 1.80 -12.36 -3.51
N GLN A 70 1.46 -11.52 -4.49
CA GLN A 70 0.08 -11.09 -4.74
C GLN A 70 -0.90 -12.27 -4.88
N HIS A 71 -0.52 -13.31 -5.62
CA HIS A 71 -1.34 -14.50 -5.78
C HIS A 71 -1.48 -15.30 -4.48
N GLY A 72 -0.43 -15.35 -3.65
CA GLY A 72 -0.48 -16.03 -2.35
C GLY A 72 -1.47 -15.34 -1.42
N LYS A 73 -1.44 -14.00 -1.37
CA LYS A 73 -2.41 -13.24 -0.57
C LYS A 73 -3.85 -13.41 -1.09
N ALA A 74 -4.04 -13.47 -2.41
CA ALA A 74 -5.35 -13.74 -3.00
C ALA A 74 -5.88 -15.14 -2.63
N GLN A 75 -5.01 -16.15 -2.61
CA GLN A 75 -5.37 -17.51 -2.16
C GLN A 75 -5.73 -17.54 -0.66
N GLU A 76 -4.96 -16.86 0.19
CA GLU A 76 -5.28 -16.73 1.62
C GLU A 76 -6.67 -16.09 1.81
N LEU A 77 -6.92 -14.96 1.15
CA LEU A 77 -8.22 -14.29 1.23
C LEU A 77 -9.35 -15.18 0.70
N SER A 78 -9.10 -15.93 -0.38
CA SER A 78 -10.11 -16.84 -0.94
C SER A 78 -10.52 -17.92 0.07
N ALA A 79 -9.53 -18.51 0.74
CA ALA A 79 -9.77 -19.53 1.76
C ALA A 79 -10.51 -18.97 2.98
N LEU A 80 -10.20 -17.74 3.39
CA LEU A 80 -10.82 -17.10 4.56
C LEU A 80 -12.25 -16.63 4.27
N LEU A 81 -12.49 -16.00 3.11
CA LEU A 81 -13.76 -15.39 2.74
C LEU A 81 -14.75 -16.37 2.10
N GLY A 82 -14.29 -17.55 1.66
CA GLY A 82 -15.14 -18.59 1.08
C GLY A 82 -15.59 -18.32 -0.36
N PHE A 83 -14.88 -17.45 -1.10
CA PHE A 83 -15.09 -17.23 -2.53
C PHE A 83 -13.76 -16.95 -3.24
N GLN A 84 -13.73 -17.10 -4.56
CA GLN A 84 -12.52 -16.89 -5.35
C GLN A 84 -12.15 -15.39 -5.43
N VAL A 85 -11.03 -15.03 -4.80
CA VAL A 85 -10.40 -13.71 -4.94
C VAL A 85 -9.32 -13.80 -6.01
N GLU A 86 -9.46 -13.02 -7.08
CA GLU A 86 -8.47 -12.98 -8.15
C GLU A 86 -7.23 -12.16 -7.74
N PRO A 87 -6.01 -12.50 -8.21
CA PRO A 87 -4.79 -11.77 -7.86
C PRO A 87 -4.86 -10.27 -8.16
N ASP A 88 -5.55 -9.87 -9.24
CA ASP A 88 -5.72 -8.45 -9.59
C ASP A 88 -6.71 -7.69 -8.71
N GLN A 89 -7.41 -8.38 -7.82
CA GLN A 89 -8.19 -7.73 -6.75
C GLN A 89 -7.32 -7.36 -5.56
N VAL A 90 -6.12 -7.93 -5.43
CA VAL A 90 -5.24 -7.65 -4.28
C VAL A 90 -4.18 -6.62 -4.65
N ILE A 91 -4.10 -5.56 -3.86
CA ILE A 91 -3.11 -4.50 -3.96
C ILE A 91 -2.23 -4.58 -2.72
N LEU A 92 -1.02 -5.07 -2.92
CA LEU A 92 0.05 -5.01 -1.93
C LEU A 92 0.71 -3.63 -1.95
N SER A 93 1.45 -3.30 -0.91
CA SER A 93 2.14 -2.02 -0.73
C SER A 93 2.98 -1.61 -1.96
N HIS A 94 3.67 -2.58 -2.55
CA HIS A 94 4.53 -2.41 -3.72
C HIS A 94 3.79 -2.51 -5.07
N SER A 95 2.51 -2.89 -5.10
CA SER A 95 1.77 -3.09 -6.36
C SER A 95 1.76 -1.87 -7.30
N PRO A 96 1.58 -0.62 -6.80
CA PRO A 96 1.66 0.57 -7.65
C PRO A 96 3.04 0.80 -8.29
N MET A 97 4.11 0.15 -7.80
CA MET A 97 5.45 0.26 -8.40
C MET A 97 5.51 -0.33 -9.81
N ARG A 98 4.53 -1.14 -10.24
CA ARG A 98 4.41 -1.57 -11.66
C ARG A 98 4.30 -0.38 -12.62
N LEU A 99 3.86 0.78 -12.13
CA LEU A 99 3.81 2.00 -12.92
C LEU A 99 5.23 2.53 -13.24
N PHE A 100 6.26 2.14 -12.48
CA PHE A 100 7.63 2.69 -12.52
C PHE A 100 8.51 2.14 -13.64
N SER A 101 7.97 2.07 -14.85
CA SER A 101 8.60 1.43 -16.00
C SER A 101 9.94 2.03 -16.41
N GLN A 102 10.20 3.32 -16.16
CA GLN A 102 11.51 3.94 -16.42
C GLN A 102 12.64 3.41 -15.53
N HIS A 103 12.32 2.68 -14.46
CA HIS A 103 13.29 2.02 -13.59
C HIS A 103 13.38 0.51 -13.81
N HIS A 104 12.52 -0.09 -14.63
CA HIS A 104 12.45 -1.55 -14.79
C HIS A 104 13.72 -2.17 -15.40
N GLU A 105 14.43 -1.42 -16.26
CA GLU A 105 15.70 -1.86 -16.85
C GLU A 105 16.91 -1.56 -15.97
N ARG A 106 16.76 -0.69 -14.96
CA ARG A 106 17.86 -0.29 -14.08
C ARG A 106 18.22 -1.41 -13.12
N ARG A 107 19.48 -1.47 -12.71
CA ARG A 107 19.92 -2.34 -11.63
C ARG A 107 19.54 -1.77 -10.27
N MET A 108 18.60 -2.41 -9.61
CA MET A 108 18.09 -1.96 -8.32
C MET A 108 18.67 -2.80 -7.17
N LEU A 109 19.19 -2.14 -6.13
CA LEU A 109 19.38 -2.78 -4.83
C LEU A 109 17.99 -2.97 -4.19
N VAL A 110 17.60 -4.21 -3.92
CA VAL A 110 16.31 -4.53 -3.29
C VAL A 110 16.49 -4.89 -1.82
N SER A 111 15.65 -4.29 -0.96
CA SER A 111 15.63 -4.54 0.48
C SER A 111 14.21 -4.73 1.01
N GLY A 112 14.08 -5.58 2.04
CA GLY A 112 12.83 -5.89 2.74
C GLY A 112 12.78 -7.34 3.22
N GLN A 113 11.56 -7.89 3.33
CA GLN A 113 11.31 -9.27 3.73
C GLN A 113 10.42 -10.02 2.73
N GLY A 114 10.48 -11.35 2.79
CA GLY A 114 9.67 -12.23 1.94
C GLY A 114 10.30 -12.48 0.55
N PRO A 115 9.49 -12.86 -0.44
CA PRO A 115 9.95 -13.21 -1.79
C PRO A 115 10.26 -11.94 -2.60
N LEU A 116 11.30 -11.21 -2.19
CA LEU A 116 11.66 -9.88 -2.70
C LEU A 116 11.93 -9.87 -4.20
N VAL A 117 12.74 -10.81 -4.67
CA VAL A 117 13.17 -10.88 -6.06
C VAL A 117 11.99 -11.24 -6.96
N GLU A 118 11.16 -12.16 -6.52
CA GLU A 118 9.93 -12.57 -7.22
C GLU A 118 8.92 -11.43 -7.28
N ASN A 119 8.70 -10.72 -6.17
CA ASN A 119 7.82 -9.55 -6.12
C ASN A 119 8.32 -8.45 -7.06
N ALA A 120 9.59 -8.08 -6.99
CA ALA A 120 10.17 -7.06 -7.86
C ALA A 120 10.09 -7.46 -9.35
N ARG A 121 10.38 -8.73 -9.70
CA ARG A 121 10.23 -9.23 -11.07
C ARG A 121 8.79 -9.20 -11.56
N ALA A 122 7.82 -9.54 -10.70
CA ALA A 122 6.40 -9.48 -11.05
C ALA A 122 5.90 -8.05 -11.31
N LEU A 123 6.58 -7.04 -10.77
CA LEU A 123 6.31 -5.61 -11.04
C LEU A 123 6.94 -5.14 -12.35
N GLY A 124 8.00 -5.82 -12.82
CA GLY A 124 8.67 -5.56 -14.08
C GLY A 124 10.16 -5.26 -13.96
N PHE A 125 10.73 -5.21 -12.75
CA PHE A 125 12.16 -4.97 -12.54
C PHE A 125 12.98 -6.18 -12.98
N LYS A 126 13.96 -5.94 -13.87
CA LYS A 126 14.71 -7.02 -14.53
C LYS A 126 16.07 -7.30 -13.86
N SER A 127 16.77 -6.25 -13.44
CA SER A 127 18.10 -6.37 -12.83
C SER A 127 18.02 -6.02 -11.34
N LEU A 128 18.22 -7.03 -10.50
CA LEU A 128 18.07 -6.91 -9.05
C LEU A 128 19.35 -7.40 -8.37
N VAL A 129 19.74 -6.68 -7.33
CA VAL A 129 20.79 -7.06 -6.39
C VAL A 129 20.17 -7.05 -5.01
N THR A 130 20.24 -8.14 -4.28
CA THR A 130 19.79 -8.19 -2.88
C THR A 130 20.86 -7.64 -1.93
N VAL A 131 20.45 -7.23 -0.73
CA VAL A 131 21.38 -6.82 0.33
C VAL A 131 22.41 -7.91 0.63
N ASP A 132 22.01 -9.18 0.64
CA ASP A 132 22.91 -10.31 0.89
C ASP A 132 23.91 -10.54 -0.26
N GLU A 133 23.50 -10.37 -1.53
CA GLU A 133 24.42 -10.41 -2.68
C GLU A 133 25.43 -9.27 -2.65
N LEU A 134 25.00 -8.06 -2.33
CA LEU A 134 25.89 -6.91 -2.18
C LEU A 134 26.90 -7.15 -1.05
N ARG A 135 26.42 -7.64 0.09
CA ARG A 135 27.26 -8.02 1.23
C ARG A 135 28.27 -9.12 0.87
N ALA A 136 27.85 -10.12 0.11
CA ALA A 136 28.75 -11.19 -0.34
C ALA A 136 29.83 -10.66 -1.31
N ALA A 137 29.49 -9.68 -2.15
CA ALA A 137 30.43 -9.03 -3.05
C ALA A 137 31.42 -8.09 -2.33
N PHE A 138 30.97 -7.42 -1.26
CA PHE A 138 31.77 -6.47 -0.48
C PHE A 138 31.67 -6.76 1.03
N PRO A 139 32.28 -7.85 1.52
CA PRO A 139 32.05 -8.33 2.89
C PRO A 139 32.64 -7.41 3.98
N VAL A 140 33.53 -6.49 3.60
CA VAL A 140 34.11 -5.49 4.53
C VAL A 140 33.22 -4.25 4.71
N LEU A 141 32.09 -4.13 3.98
CA LEU A 141 31.14 -3.04 4.19
C LEU A 141 30.19 -3.32 5.36
N ASP A 142 29.79 -4.58 5.57
CA ASP A 142 28.93 -4.98 6.68
C ASP A 142 29.73 -5.28 7.95
N MET A 143 30.47 -4.28 8.43
CA MET A 143 31.21 -4.37 9.70
C MET A 143 30.31 -4.07 10.90
N VAL A 144 29.05 -3.68 10.71
CA VAL A 144 28.14 -3.42 11.83
C VAL A 144 27.57 -4.72 12.43
N ASP A 145 27.51 -5.80 11.66
CA ASP A 145 27.08 -7.12 12.12
C ASP A 145 28.24 -7.98 12.60
N LEU A 146 28.57 -7.88 13.90
CA LEU A 146 29.71 -8.56 14.52
C LEU A 146 29.73 -10.07 14.33
N GLN A 147 28.55 -10.71 14.30
CA GLN A 147 28.45 -12.18 14.17
C GLN A 147 28.83 -12.66 12.77
N ARG A 148 28.68 -11.78 11.78
CA ARG A 148 28.76 -12.08 10.36
C ARG A 148 29.96 -11.41 9.68
N ARG A 149 30.85 -10.77 10.47
CA ARG A 149 32.09 -10.17 9.99
C ARG A 149 33.03 -11.21 9.38
N PRO A 150 33.70 -10.88 8.25
CA PRO A 150 34.72 -11.75 7.69
C PRO A 150 35.95 -11.80 8.62
N LYS A 151 36.53 -12.99 8.78
CA LYS A 151 37.74 -13.21 9.61
C LYS A 151 39.04 -12.82 8.90
N THR A 152 38.98 -12.70 7.59
CA THR A 152 40.09 -12.29 6.71
C THR A 152 39.59 -11.14 5.84
N THR A 153 40.48 -10.25 5.40
CA THR A 153 40.12 -9.15 4.48
C THR A 153 40.23 -9.66 3.04
N PRO A 154 39.14 -9.99 2.35
CA PRO A 154 39.21 -10.40 0.96
C PRO A 154 39.55 -9.19 0.08
N LEU A 155 40.15 -9.46 -1.08
CA LEU A 155 40.41 -8.43 -2.07
C LEU A 155 39.09 -7.87 -2.61
N PRO A 156 38.98 -6.54 -2.81
CA PRO A 156 37.79 -5.93 -3.40
C PRO A 156 37.50 -6.52 -4.79
N ARG A 157 36.23 -6.81 -5.07
CA ARG A 157 35.78 -7.15 -6.42
C ARG A 157 35.65 -5.87 -7.24
N ASN A 158 36.52 -5.70 -8.24
CA ASN A 158 36.49 -4.54 -9.14
C ASN A 158 35.50 -4.69 -10.31
N ASP A 159 34.86 -5.84 -10.46
CA ASP A 159 33.97 -6.20 -11.57
C ASP A 159 32.48 -6.15 -11.22
N PHE A 160 32.12 -5.77 -9.98
CA PHE A 160 30.72 -5.67 -9.57
C PHE A 160 30.06 -4.47 -10.28
N PRO A 161 29.08 -4.69 -11.17
CA PRO A 161 28.56 -3.57 -11.95
C PRO A 161 27.65 -2.67 -11.11
N ALA A 162 27.70 -1.37 -11.40
CA ALA A 162 27.09 -0.32 -10.58
C ALA A 162 25.59 -0.51 -10.37
N ILE A 163 25.14 -0.20 -9.14
CA ILE A 163 23.74 -0.13 -8.78
C ILE A 163 23.20 1.23 -9.20
N GLU A 164 22.01 1.27 -9.79
CA GLU A 164 21.42 2.46 -10.40
C GLU A 164 20.19 2.99 -9.63
N GLY A 165 19.85 2.35 -8.50
CA GLY A 165 18.73 2.72 -7.65
C GLY A 165 18.51 1.78 -6.47
N VAL A 166 17.63 2.19 -5.55
CA VAL A 166 17.26 1.43 -4.37
C VAL A 166 15.75 1.20 -4.36
N LEU A 167 15.35 -0.05 -4.13
CA LEU A 167 13.97 -0.52 -4.08
C LEU A 167 13.67 -1.11 -2.68
N LEU A 168 12.92 -0.36 -1.88
CA LEU A 168 12.56 -0.72 -0.51
C LEU A 168 11.13 -1.30 -0.49
N LEU A 169 11.01 -2.62 -0.46
CA LEU A 169 9.73 -3.33 -0.57
C LEU A 169 9.04 -3.61 0.79
N GLY A 170 9.72 -3.32 1.90
CA GLY A 170 9.24 -3.48 3.26
C GLY A 170 10.39 -3.41 4.26
N GLU A 171 10.12 -3.57 5.54
CA GLU A 171 11.14 -3.57 6.58
C GLU A 171 12.07 -4.79 6.45
N PRO A 172 13.40 -4.62 6.36
CA PRO A 172 14.33 -5.74 6.35
C PRO A 172 14.54 -6.32 7.76
N VAL A 173 15.18 -7.47 7.84
CA VAL A 173 15.81 -7.96 9.08
C VAL A 173 17.24 -7.43 9.16
N ARG A 174 17.80 -7.28 10.37
CA ARG A 174 19.16 -6.72 10.59
C ARG A 174 19.29 -5.31 9.99
N TRP A 175 18.57 -4.37 10.63
CA TRP A 175 18.47 -3.00 10.15
C TRP A 175 19.83 -2.33 10.05
N GLU A 176 20.74 -2.61 10.97
CA GLU A 176 22.11 -2.12 10.96
C GLU A 176 22.82 -2.44 9.62
N THR A 177 22.78 -3.69 9.16
CA THR A 177 23.37 -4.11 7.88
C THR A 177 22.68 -3.40 6.71
N SER A 178 21.35 -3.39 6.70
CA SER A 178 20.59 -2.80 5.58
C SER A 178 20.81 -1.29 5.48
N LEU A 179 20.77 -0.58 6.61
CA LEU A 179 21.02 0.86 6.67
C LEU A 179 22.44 1.19 6.22
N GLN A 180 23.45 0.45 6.70
CA GLN A 180 24.85 0.64 6.29
C GLN A 180 25.02 0.48 4.78
N LEU A 181 24.57 -0.65 4.21
CA LEU A 181 24.79 -0.95 2.80
C LEU A 181 23.96 -0.08 1.85
N ILE A 182 22.74 0.30 2.24
CA ILE A 182 21.95 1.28 1.47
C ILE A 182 22.66 2.64 1.48
N MET A 183 23.16 3.09 2.64
CA MET A 183 23.93 4.33 2.74
C MET A 183 25.18 4.28 1.87
N ASP A 184 25.95 3.19 1.90
CA ASP A 184 27.14 3.03 1.07
C ASP A 184 26.81 3.14 -0.42
N VAL A 185 25.72 2.52 -0.88
CA VAL A 185 25.25 2.62 -2.27
C VAL A 185 24.84 4.05 -2.64
N LEU A 186 24.09 4.75 -1.78
CA LEU A 186 23.65 6.12 -2.05
C LEU A 186 24.81 7.12 -2.05
N LEU A 187 25.80 6.93 -1.17
CA LEU A 187 26.94 7.85 -1.03
C LEU A 187 28.02 7.61 -2.09
N SER A 188 28.09 6.40 -2.66
CA SER A 188 29.07 6.02 -3.68
C SER A 188 28.54 6.08 -5.12
N ASP A 189 27.33 6.62 -5.30
CA ASP A 189 26.65 6.64 -6.61
C ASP A 189 26.58 5.25 -7.27
N GLY A 190 26.32 4.22 -6.45
CA GLY A 190 26.14 2.85 -6.93
C GLY A 190 27.40 1.98 -6.93
N ASN A 191 28.55 2.51 -6.52
CA ASN A 191 29.82 1.77 -6.50
C ASN A 191 30.49 1.76 -5.11
N PRO A 192 29.97 0.98 -4.15
CA PRO A 192 30.41 1.03 -2.75
C PRO A 192 31.79 0.42 -2.50
N GLY A 193 32.43 -0.16 -3.52
CA GLY A 193 33.83 -0.59 -3.47
C GLY A 193 34.84 0.55 -3.63
N THR A 194 34.38 1.76 -3.98
CA THR A 194 35.22 2.94 -4.17
C THR A 194 35.22 3.83 -2.92
N GLY A 195 36.29 4.59 -2.71
CA GLY A 195 36.39 5.54 -1.59
C GLY A 195 35.34 6.65 -1.70
N LEU A 196 34.79 7.07 -0.56
CA LEU A 196 33.87 8.19 -0.47
C LEU A 196 34.55 9.49 -0.95
N ALA A 197 34.12 10.01 -2.10
CA ALA A 197 34.39 11.37 -2.51
C ALA A 197 33.31 12.30 -1.92
N THR A 198 32.75 13.21 -2.72
CA THR A 198 31.60 14.03 -2.31
C THR A 198 30.30 13.27 -2.58
N ALA A 199 29.43 13.16 -1.57
CA ALA A 199 28.14 12.48 -1.72
C ALA A 199 27.28 13.13 -2.82
N PRO A 200 26.81 12.36 -3.83
CA PRO A 200 26.02 12.89 -4.94
C PRO A 200 24.71 13.49 -4.45
N TYR A 201 24.24 14.54 -5.13
CA TYR A 201 22.91 15.09 -4.89
C TYR A 201 22.31 15.74 -6.16
N PRO A 202 21.11 15.32 -6.60
CA PRO A 202 20.32 14.22 -6.04
C PRO A 202 21.09 12.90 -6.04
N HIS A 203 20.87 12.08 -5.01
CA HIS A 203 21.43 10.73 -4.93
C HIS A 203 20.65 9.80 -5.89
N LEU A 204 21.10 8.55 -6.02
CA LEU A 204 20.40 7.51 -6.79
C LEU A 204 18.90 7.43 -6.42
N PRO A 205 18.01 7.08 -7.37
CA PRO A 205 16.58 6.99 -7.13
C PRO A 205 16.26 5.99 -6.01
N VAL A 206 15.40 6.41 -5.08
CA VAL A 206 14.88 5.56 -4.00
C VAL A 206 13.37 5.42 -4.18
N LEU A 207 12.91 4.18 -4.29
CA LEU A 207 11.48 3.81 -4.31
C LEU A 207 11.15 3.05 -3.03
N ALA A 208 10.12 3.45 -2.30
CA ALA A 208 9.65 2.74 -1.10
C ALA A 208 8.16 2.40 -1.18
N SER A 209 7.78 1.22 -0.68
CA SER A 209 6.45 0.64 -0.89
C SER A 209 5.46 0.85 0.26
N ASN A 210 5.94 1.15 1.46
CA ASN A 210 5.12 1.24 2.66
C ASN A 210 5.68 2.33 3.57
N THR A 211 4.80 3.24 4.01
CA THR A 211 5.15 4.37 4.86
C THR A 211 4.56 4.28 6.27
N ASP A 212 3.87 3.19 6.60
CA ASP A 212 3.29 3.02 7.93
C ASP A 212 4.39 2.94 8.98
N LEU A 213 4.35 3.88 9.92
CA LEU A 213 5.25 3.88 11.07
C LEU A 213 4.99 2.64 11.95
N LEU A 214 3.71 2.30 12.12
CA LEU A 214 3.21 1.28 13.03
C LEU A 214 2.11 0.44 12.36
N TRP A 215 2.01 -0.84 12.74
CA TRP A 215 0.93 -1.74 12.29
C TRP A 215 0.47 -2.69 13.42
N MET A 216 -0.73 -3.26 13.28
CA MET A 216 -1.31 -4.16 14.28
C MET A 216 -1.05 -5.63 13.97
N ALA A 217 -0.41 -6.33 14.91
CA ALA A 217 -0.16 -7.76 14.87
C ALA A 217 -0.97 -8.48 15.97
N GLU A 218 -0.56 -9.69 16.38
CA GLU A 218 -1.23 -10.45 17.44
C GLU A 218 -1.11 -9.79 18.82
N ALA A 219 -0.04 -9.03 19.05
CA ALA A 219 0.18 -8.31 20.29
C ALA A 219 -0.80 -7.12 20.44
N LYS A 220 -1.21 -6.82 21.68
CA LYS A 220 -2.08 -5.66 21.98
C LYS A 220 -1.44 -4.31 21.62
N MET A 221 -0.11 -4.24 21.62
CA MET A 221 0.65 -3.04 21.28
C MET A 221 1.10 -3.10 19.82
N PRO A 222 0.99 -1.98 19.05
CA PRO A 222 1.40 -1.94 17.65
C PRO A 222 2.90 -2.25 17.49
N ARG A 223 3.29 -2.80 16.33
CA ARG A 223 4.67 -3.14 15.97
C ARG A 223 5.24 -2.09 15.02
N PHE A 224 6.56 -1.94 14.96
CA PHE A 224 7.21 -1.07 13.98
C PHE A 224 6.95 -1.59 12.56
N GLY A 225 6.51 -0.69 11.68
CA GLY A 225 6.39 -0.92 10.25
C GLY A 225 7.59 -0.37 9.48
N HIS A 226 7.54 -0.51 8.16
CA HIS A 226 8.57 -0.02 7.25
C HIS A 226 8.82 1.49 7.37
N GLY A 227 7.81 2.29 7.70
CA GLY A 227 7.98 3.74 7.94
C GLY A 227 8.96 4.06 9.06
N THR A 228 9.11 3.18 10.07
CA THR A 228 10.15 3.35 11.10
C THR A 228 11.55 3.12 10.51
N PHE A 229 11.72 2.15 9.62
CA PHE A 229 12.99 1.93 8.91
C PHE A 229 13.32 3.11 7.99
N LEU A 230 12.35 3.66 7.27
CA LEU A 230 12.51 4.87 6.44
C LEU A 230 12.96 6.05 7.29
N LEU A 231 12.31 6.29 8.43
CA LEU A 231 12.70 7.34 9.39
C LEU A 231 14.17 7.20 9.84
N CYS A 232 14.62 5.99 10.14
CA CYS A 232 16.03 5.74 10.50
C CYS A 232 16.97 6.07 9.33
N LEU A 233 16.68 5.57 8.13
CA LEU A 233 17.49 5.81 6.94
C LEU A 233 17.59 7.30 6.61
N GLU A 234 16.46 8.00 6.66
CA GLU A 234 16.36 9.43 6.46
C GLU A 234 17.19 10.24 7.46
N ALA A 235 17.08 9.91 8.75
CA ALA A 235 17.78 10.59 9.82
C ALA A 235 19.30 10.40 9.68
N ILE A 236 19.74 9.17 9.39
CA ILE A 236 21.14 8.85 9.15
C ILE A 236 21.66 9.60 7.92
N TYR A 237 20.95 9.54 6.79
CA TYR A 237 21.33 10.24 5.57
C TYR A 237 21.50 11.74 5.81
N ARG A 238 20.55 12.38 6.50
CA ARG A 238 20.63 13.80 6.84
C ARG A 238 21.79 14.12 7.77
N LYS A 239 22.05 13.28 8.77
CA LYS A 239 23.16 13.49 9.71
C LYS A 239 24.53 13.32 9.06
N VAL A 240 24.66 12.41 8.10
CA VAL A 240 25.93 12.15 7.40
C VAL A 240 26.18 13.18 6.30
N THR A 241 25.16 13.58 5.54
CA THR A 241 25.33 14.41 4.33
C THR A 241 24.95 15.87 4.51
N GLY A 242 24.17 16.20 5.55
CA GLY A 242 23.52 17.51 5.69
C GLY A 242 22.33 17.73 4.75
N LYS A 243 21.98 16.76 3.90
CA LYS A 243 20.92 16.87 2.88
C LYS A 243 19.75 15.94 3.19
N GLU A 244 18.57 16.25 2.65
CA GLU A 244 17.40 15.38 2.81
C GLU A 244 17.40 14.25 1.77
N LEU A 245 17.11 13.03 2.24
CA LEU A 245 16.87 11.88 1.36
C LEU A 245 15.56 12.08 0.59
N ARG A 246 15.62 11.97 -0.73
CA ARG A 246 14.48 12.15 -1.64
C ARG A 246 14.00 10.82 -2.18
N TYR A 247 12.70 10.56 -2.05
CA TYR A 247 12.07 9.42 -2.69
C TYR A 247 11.58 9.83 -4.08
N GLU A 248 11.93 9.06 -5.11
CA GLU A 248 11.30 9.22 -6.44
C GLU A 248 9.90 8.60 -6.47
N GLY A 249 9.62 7.70 -5.53
CA GLY A 249 8.32 7.10 -5.36
C GLY A 249 8.09 6.59 -3.95
N LEU A 250 7.00 7.05 -3.33
CA LEU A 250 6.44 6.52 -2.10
C LEU A 250 5.07 5.90 -2.38
N MET A 251 4.99 4.58 -2.25
CA MET A 251 3.76 3.80 -2.43
C MET A 251 3.22 3.29 -1.10
N GLY A 252 2.16 2.50 -1.17
CA GLY A 252 1.37 2.13 -0.02
C GLY A 252 0.41 3.26 0.35
N LYS A 253 -0.58 2.97 1.17
CA LYS A 253 -1.42 3.99 1.80
C LYS A 253 -0.54 4.85 2.72
N PRO A 254 -0.73 6.18 2.79
CA PRO A 254 -1.81 6.97 2.21
C PRO A 254 -1.52 7.55 0.80
N SER A 255 -0.54 7.01 0.06
CA SER A 255 -0.13 7.56 -1.25
C SER A 255 -1.28 7.67 -2.25
N LEU A 256 -1.41 8.84 -2.87
CA LEU A 256 -2.38 9.10 -3.94
C LEU A 256 -2.30 8.05 -5.06
N LEU A 257 -1.08 7.61 -5.38
CA LEU A 257 -0.85 6.66 -6.46
C LEU A 257 -1.48 5.29 -6.17
N THR A 258 -1.53 4.88 -4.90
CA THR A 258 -2.18 3.64 -4.47
C THR A 258 -3.67 3.67 -4.79
N TYR A 259 -4.34 4.80 -4.54
CA TYR A 259 -5.77 4.96 -4.81
C TYR A 259 -6.07 5.11 -6.31
N GLN A 260 -5.21 5.79 -7.07
CA GLN A 260 -5.29 5.84 -8.54
C GLN A 260 -5.16 4.44 -9.16
N TYR A 261 -4.18 3.66 -8.68
CA TYR A 261 -3.97 2.28 -9.11
C TYR A 261 -5.19 1.40 -8.77
N ALA A 262 -5.76 1.56 -7.57
CA ALA A 262 -6.97 0.88 -7.12
C ALA A 262 -8.19 1.21 -7.99
N GLU A 263 -8.44 2.49 -8.29
CA GLU A 263 -9.52 2.91 -9.19
C GLU A 263 -9.37 2.26 -10.58
N GLY A 264 -8.14 2.24 -11.12
CA GLY A 264 -7.85 1.60 -12.40
C GLY A 264 -8.18 0.09 -12.41
N LEU A 265 -7.95 -0.61 -11.30
CA LEU A 265 -8.31 -2.02 -11.15
C LEU A 265 -9.82 -2.22 -11.06
N LEU A 266 -10.54 -1.40 -10.29
CA LEU A 266 -12.00 -1.46 -10.20
C LEU A 266 -12.66 -1.23 -11.57
N ARG A 267 -12.12 -0.29 -12.37
CA ARG A 267 -12.59 -0.04 -13.74
C ARG A 267 -12.38 -1.27 -14.63
N ARG A 268 -11.19 -1.88 -14.61
CA ARG A 268 -10.92 -3.11 -15.37
C ARG A 268 -11.81 -4.29 -14.94
N GLN A 269 -12.14 -4.40 -13.65
CA GLN A 269 -13.11 -5.39 -13.18
C GLN A 269 -14.50 -5.14 -13.78
N ALA A 270 -14.96 -3.88 -13.78
CA ALA A 270 -16.25 -3.50 -14.36
C ALA A 270 -16.31 -3.78 -15.87
N GLU A 271 -15.25 -3.43 -16.61
CA GLU A 271 -15.13 -3.70 -18.05
C GLU A 271 -15.20 -5.21 -18.34
N ARG A 272 -14.43 -6.04 -17.62
CA ARG A 272 -14.46 -7.51 -17.80
C ARG A 272 -15.81 -8.13 -17.47
N ARG A 273 -16.56 -7.54 -16.54
CA ARG A 273 -17.92 -7.96 -16.16
C ARG A 273 -19.00 -7.44 -17.12
N GLY A 274 -18.66 -6.59 -18.09
CA GLY A 274 -19.62 -5.96 -18.99
C GLY A 274 -20.47 -4.89 -18.31
N TRP A 275 -20.03 -4.34 -17.18
CA TRP A 275 -20.71 -3.23 -16.50
C TRP A 275 -20.40 -1.93 -17.22
N ALA A 276 -21.29 -1.54 -18.14
CA ALA A 276 -21.12 -0.38 -19.00
C ALA A 276 -21.15 0.98 -18.27
N ALA A 277 -21.68 1.02 -17.04
CA ALA A 277 -21.76 2.25 -16.26
C ALA A 277 -20.41 2.56 -15.59
N PRO A 278 -19.93 3.82 -15.63
CA PRO A 278 -18.67 4.17 -14.99
C PRO A 278 -18.77 4.11 -13.47
N ILE A 279 -17.68 3.69 -12.83
CA ILE A 279 -17.53 3.75 -11.38
C ILE A 279 -17.31 5.21 -10.97
N ARG A 280 -18.27 5.76 -10.22
CA ARG A 280 -18.35 7.16 -9.78
C ARG A 280 -18.06 7.33 -8.30
N ASN A 281 -18.50 6.41 -7.46
CA ASN A 281 -18.31 6.52 -6.01
C ASN A 281 -17.37 5.42 -5.53
N LEU A 282 -16.35 5.79 -4.77
CA LEU A 282 -15.44 4.84 -4.14
C LEU A 282 -15.63 4.87 -2.64
N TYR A 283 -15.63 3.70 -2.02
CA TYR A 283 -15.75 3.56 -0.57
C TYR A 283 -14.51 2.86 -0.03
N ALA A 284 -13.66 3.63 0.66
CA ALA A 284 -12.44 3.13 1.27
C ALA A 284 -12.73 2.79 2.73
N VAL A 285 -12.67 1.50 3.06
CA VAL A 285 -12.94 0.96 4.40
C VAL A 285 -11.61 0.55 5.02
N GLY A 286 -11.29 1.13 6.17
CA GLY A 286 -9.99 0.95 6.82
C GLY A 286 -10.07 1.11 8.33
N ASP A 287 -9.03 0.69 9.04
CA ASP A 287 -8.93 0.75 10.50
C ASP A 287 -7.94 1.81 10.99
N ASN A 288 -7.11 2.36 10.11
CA ASN A 288 -6.03 3.28 10.46
C ASN A 288 -6.29 4.71 9.93
N PRO A 289 -6.55 5.70 10.82
CA PRO A 289 -6.78 7.08 10.41
C PRO A 289 -5.64 7.69 9.59
N MET A 290 -4.39 7.36 9.93
CA MET A 290 -3.19 7.93 9.30
C MET A 290 -2.87 7.34 7.93
N SER A 291 -3.47 6.18 7.60
CA SER A 291 -3.18 5.44 6.38
C SER A 291 -4.41 5.38 5.49
N ASP A 292 -5.47 4.71 5.93
CA ASP A 292 -6.68 4.48 5.12
C ASP A 292 -7.53 5.73 4.97
N ILE A 293 -7.81 6.41 6.08
CA ILE A 293 -8.71 7.57 6.11
C ILE A 293 -8.00 8.77 5.46
N TYR A 294 -6.77 9.04 5.87
CA TYR A 294 -5.93 10.07 5.28
C TYR A 294 -5.79 9.88 3.77
N GLY A 295 -5.45 8.67 3.31
CA GLY A 295 -5.29 8.37 1.89
C GLY A 295 -6.59 8.53 1.09
N ALA A 296 -7.71 8.05 1.63
CA ALA A 296 -9.02 8.17 1.00
C ALA A 296 -9.47 9.64 0.88
N ASN A 297 -9.27 10.43 1.94
CA ASN A 297 -9.61 11.84 1.96
C ASN A 297 -8.69 12.66 1.03
N LEU A 298 -7.39 12.34 1.00
CA LEU A 298 -6.44 12.95 0.06
C LEU A 298 -6.85 12.67 -1.39
N PHE A 299 -7.22 11.42 -1.70
CA PHE A 299 -7.71 11.05 -3.02
C PHE A 299 -9.03 11.73 -3.35
N HIS A 300 -9.94 11.88 -2.39
CA HIS A 300 -11.17 12.65 -2.58
C HIS A 300 -10.90 14.10 -2.99
N GLN A 301 -9.98 14.80 -2.29
CA GLN A 301 -9.60 16.17 -2.61
C GLN A 301 -8.96 16.27 -4.01
N TYR A 302 -8.12 15.30 -4.38
CA TYR A 302 -7.58 15.20 -5.74
C TYR A 302 -8.70 15.10 -6.79
N LEU A 303 -9.71 14.25 -6.57
CA LEU A 303 -10.85 14.12 -7.47
C LEU A 303 -11.66 15.42 -7.61
N GLN A 304 -11.85 16.18 -6.51
CA GLN A 304 -12.55 17.47 -6.59
C GLN A 304 -11.73 18.51 -7.35
N THR A 305 -10.42 18.55 -7.14
CA THR A 305 -9.51 19.50 -7.79
C THR A 305 -9.43 19.22 -9.29
N ALA A 306 -9.21 17.97 -9.69
CA ALA A 306 -9.13 17.57 -11.09
C ALA A 306 -10.41 17.89 -11.90
N ARG A 307 -11.57 17.90 -11.23
CA ARG A 307 -12.85 18.30 -11.84
C ARG A 307 -13.01 19.82 -11.97
N SER A 308 -12.42 20.58 -11.05
CA SER A 308 -12.54 22.05 -10.99
C SER A 308 -11.62 22.74 -11.99
N VAL A 309 -10.43 22.18 -12.25
CA VAL A 309 -9.41 22.79 -13.11
C VAL A 309 -9.58 22.39 -14.60
N GLY A 310 -10.49 21.46 -14.91
CA GLY A 310 -10.56 20.81 -16.23
C GLY A 310 -9.41 19.81 -16.39
N ALA A 311 -9.66 18.71 -17.10
CA ALA A 311 -8.82 17.50 -17.10
C ALA A 311 -7.41 17.67 -17.74
N GLU A 312 -6.94 18.89 -18.02
CA GLU A 312 -5.70 19.14 -18.77
C GLU A 312 -4.49 19.54 -17.91
N GLU A 313 -4.66 20.01 -16.66
CA GLU A 313 -3.50 20.47 -15.86
C GLU A 313 -3.18 19.60 -14.62
N GLY A 314 -4.04 18.64 -14.26
CA GLY A 314 -3.88 17.80 -13.07
C GLY A 314 -2.84 16.66 -13.17
N ALA A 315 -2.33 16.39 -14.37
CA ALA A 315 -1.33 15.34 -14.62
C ALA A 315 0.11 15.88 -14.50
N ARG A 316 0.45 16.60 -13.43
CA ARG A 316 1.86 16.79 -13.05
C ARG A 316 2.35 15.58 -12.26
N GLY A 317 2.41 14.46 -12.96
CA GLY A 317 3.07 13.23 -12.54
C GLY A 317 3.50 12.48 -13.80
N PRO A 318 4.61 11.72 -13.78
CA PRO A 318 5.15 11.06 -14.97
C PRO A 318 4.22 9.99 -15.61
N TRP A 319 3.02 9.78 -15.08
CA TRP A 319 2.14 8.67 -15.42
C TRP A 319 0.92 9.14 -16.22
N LYS A 320 0.89 8.80 -17.52
CA LYS A 320 -0.29 8.98 -18.38
C LYS A 320 -1.35 7.93 -18.05
N GLN A 321 -2.09 8.10 -16.96
CA GLN A 321 -3.31 7.31 -16.71
C GLN A 321 -4.50 7.94 -17.45
N GLN A 322 -5.48 7.11 -17.84
CA GLN A 322 -6.76 7.62 -18.32
C GLN A 322 -7.41 8.50 -17.25
N PRO A 323 -8.19 9.53 -17.65
CA PRO A 323 -8.91 10.36 -16.70
C PRO A 323 -9.75 9.53 -15.74
N SER A 324 -9.68 9.86 -14.45
CA SER A 324 -10.50 9.21 -13.42
C SER A 324 -11.99 9.38 -13.75
N THR A 325 -12.76 8.30 -13.63
CA THR A 325 -14.22 8.34 -13.75
C THR A 325 -14.89 8.54 -12.39
N ALA A 326 -14.13 8.28 -11.31
CA ALA A 326 -14.56 8.50 -9.95
C ALA A 326 -14.79 10.01 -9.69
N ARG A 327 -15.85 10.29 -8.94
CA ARG A 327 -16.28 11.64 -8.54
C ARG A 327 -16.08 11.88 -7.05
N SER A 328 -15.99 10.81 -6.26
CA SER A 328 -15.79 10.85 -4.82
C SER A 328 -15.05 9.59 -4.35
N CYS A 329 -14.26 9.78 -3.30
CA CYS A 329 -13.81 8.71 -2.42
C CYS A 329 -14.36 9.01 -1.02
N THR A 330 -15.09 8.07 -0.42
CA THR A 330 -15.67 8.20 0.93
C THR A 330 -14.91 7.29 1.87
N SER A 331 -14.34 7.86 2.92
CA SER A 331 -13.61 7.16 3.97
C SER A 331 -14.58 6.61 5.03
N ILE A 332 -14.44 5.33 5.36
CA ILE A 332 -15.20 4.66 6.41
C ILE A 332 -14.20 3.99 7.37
N LEU A 333 -14.17 4.48 8.61
CA LEU A 333 -13.32 3.95 9.67
C LEU A 333 -14.04 2.86 10.44
N VAL A 334 -13.42 1.68 10.55
CA VAL A 334 -13.91 0.58 11.38
C VAL A 334 -13.19 0.55 12.74
N CYS A 335 -13.85 -0.01 13.76
CA CYS A 335 -13.33 -0.08 15.13
C CYS A 335 -12.65 -1.41 15.47
N THR A 336 -12.25 -2.19 14.46
CA THR A 336 -11.74 -3.56 14.64
C THR A 336 -10.21 -3.69 14.61
N GLY A 337 -9.47 -2.60 14.44
CA GLY A 337 -8.02 -2.59 14.24
C GLY A 337 -7.26 -1.51 15.02
N VAL A 338 -6.40 -0.73 14.34
CA VAL A 338 -5.57 0.36 14.91
C VAL A 338 -6.43 1.35 15.68
N TYR A 339 -7.53 1.79 15.08
CA TYR A 339 -8.51 2.63 15.76
C TYR A 339 -9.40 1.79 16.68
N SER A 340 -9.50 2.21 17.94
CA SER A 340 -10.46 1.69 18.91
C SER A 340 -11.12 2.83 19.66
N PRO A 341 -12.45 2.90 19.74
CA PRO A 341 -13.18 3.93 20.49
C PRO A 341 -12.95 3.83 22.01
N GLU A 342 -12.48 2.66 22.49
CA GLU A 342 -12.18 2.42 23.91
C GLU A 342 -10.69 2.64 24.25
N ALA A 343 -9.84 2.92 23.26
CA ALA A 343 -8.48 3.32 23.54
C ALA A 343 -8.52 4.61 24.36
N PRO A 344 -7.77 4.72 25.47
CA PRO A 344 -7.66 5.99 26.17
C PRO A 344 -7.24 7.03 25.13
N GLU A 345 -8.00 8.12 25.04
CA GLU A 345 -7.67 9.24 24.16
C GLU A 345 -6.16 9.46 24.26
N SER A 346 -5.50 9.60 23.11
CA SER A 346 -4.08 10.00 23.07
C SER A 346 -3.90 11.07 24.14
N PRO A 347 -2.91 10.93 25.05
CA PRO A 347 -2.83 11.78 26.22
C PRO A 347 -3.04 13.21 25.75
N GLY A 348 -4.07 13.86 26.29
CA GLY A 348 -4.41 15.25 25.95
C GLY A 348 -3.13 16.09 25.93
N PRO A 349 -3.13 17.21 25.17
CA PRO A 349 -1.91 17.91 24.77
C PRO A 349 -0.87 17.87 25.87
N ALA A 350 0.31 17.31 25.55
CA ALA A 350 1.40 17.13 26.51
C ALA A 350 1.55 18.39 27.37
N PRO A 351 1.89 18.28 28.68
CA PRO A 351 1.96 19.43 29.57
C PRO A 351 2.81 20.53 28.91
N GLY A 352 2.16 21.58 28.37
CA GLY A 352 2.78 22.49 27.40
C GLY A 352 1.95 22.85 26.15
N GLY A 353 0.78 22.25 25.91
CA GLY A 353 -0.14 22.70 24.86
C GLY A 353 0.27 22.37 23.42
N GLY A 354 1.22 21.44 23.24
CA GLY A 354 1.67 21.00 21.91
C GLY A 354 0.63 20.14 21.19
N ALA A 355 0.55 20.28 19.88
CA ALA A 355 -0.22 19.37 19.03
C ALA A 355 0.27 17.91 19.21
N PRO A 356 -0.61 16.91 19.06
CA PRO A 356 -0.21 15.51 19.13
C PRO A 356 0.86 15.18 18.07
N PRO A 357 1.74 14.18 18.33
CA PRO A 357 2.79 13.82 17.39
C PRO A 357 2.22 13.32 16.06
N PHE A 358 2.75 13.84 14.95
CA PHE A 358 2.43 13.34 13.61
C PHE A 358 3.22 12.06 13.34
N HIS A 359 2.52 10.96 13.12
CA HIS A 359 3.11 9.64 12.85
C HIS A 359 3.14 9.27 11.35
N GLY A 360 2.72 10.18 10.46
CA GLY A 360 2.79 9.97 9.03
C GLY A 360 4.18 10.27 8.48
N HIS A 361 4.47 9.78 7.28
CA HIS A 361 5.71 10.11 6.59
C HIS A 361 5.75 11.58 6.21
N ARG A 362 6.91 12.23 6.37
CA ARG A 362 7.09 13.68 6.22
C ARG A 362 6.64 14.24 4.86
N ASP A 363 6.78 13.44 3.80
CA ASP A 363 6.45 13.84 2.41
C ASP A 363 4.94 13.91 2.12
N PHE A 364 4.06 13.41 3.01
CA PHE A 364 2.60 13.51 2.82
C PHE A 364 1.95 14.74 3.48
N GLY A 365 2.75 15.54 4.20
CA GLY A 365 2.26 16.65 5.02
C GLY A 365 1.32 16.19 6.14
N PHE A 366 1.04 17.08 7.10
CA PHE A 366 0.01 16.83 8.11
C PHE A 366 -1.15 17.80 7.92
N SER A 367 -2.33 17.27 7.64
CA SER A 367 -3.59 18.01 7.64
C SER A 367 -4.59 17.30 8.56
N PRO A 368 -4.91 17.85 9.74
CA PRO A 368 -5.83 17.22 10.70
C PRO A 368 -7.17 16.84 10.09
N GLY A 369 -7.72 17.68 9.20
CA GLY A 369 -9.00 17.41 8.54
C GLY A 369 -8.98 16.20 7.60
N LEU A 370 -7.80 15.72 7.19
CA LEU A 370 -7.69 14.47 6.41
C LEU A 370 -7.78 13.22 7.29
N LEU A 371 -7.64 13.33 8.62
CA LEU A 371 -7.82 12.20 9.54
C LEU A 371 -9.28 11.93 9.91
N GLU A 372 -10.18 12.87 9.62
CA GLU A 372 -11.60 12.74 9.94
C GLU A 372 -12.29 11.83 8.91
N ALA A 373 -12.76 10.67 9.36
CA ALA A 373 -13.52 9.75 8.53
C ALA A 373 -14.91 10.31 8.23
N ALA A 374 -15.40 10.14 7.00
CA ALA A 374 -16.78 10.52 6.66
C ALA A 374 -17.80 9.70 7.45
N HIS A 375 -17.45 8.45 7.81
CA HIS A 375 -18.22 7.59 8.70
C HIS A 375 -17.31 6.80 9.62
N VAL A 376 -17.77 6.57 10.84
CA VAL A 376 -17.18 5.61 11.78
C VAL A 376 -18.23 4.55 12.06
N VAL A 377 -17.85 3.27 11.94
CA VAL A 377 -18.73 2.12 12.12
C VAL A 377 -18.03 1.06 12.97
N SER A 378 -18.81 0.14 13.53
CA SER A 378 -18.26 -0.93 14.39
C SER A 378 -17.30 -1.85 13.62
N ASP A 379 -17.69 -2.30 12.43
CA ASP A 379 -16.95 -3.26 11.62
C ASP A 379 -17.25 -3.15 10.11
N VAL A 380 -16.61 -4.01 9.32
CA VAL A 380 -16.77 -4.06 7.86
C VAL A 380 -18.18 -4.47 7.40
N HIS A 381 -18.93 -5.23 8.22
CA HIS A 381 -20.31 -5.58 7.89
C HIS A 381 -21.19 -4.35 7.88
N GLU A 382 -21.10 -3.54 8.94
CA GLU A 382 -21.82 -2.28 9.05
C GLU A 382 -21.41 -1.30 7.93
N ALA A 383 -20.12 -1.24 7.59
CA ALA A 383 -19.62 -0.46 6.46
C ALA A 383 -20.30 -0.85 5.13
N VAL A 384 -20.36 -2.15 4.83
CA VAL A 384 -21.01 -2.66 3.61
C VAL A 384 -22.50 -2.34 3.62
N GLN A 385 -23.20 -2.56 4.73
CA GLN A 385 -24.63 -2.23 4.83
C GLN A 385 -24.89 -0.73 4.61
N LEU A 386 -24.06 0.13 5.20
CA LEU A 386 -24.15 1.58 5.03
C LEU A 386 -24.03 1.97 3.55
N VAL A 387 -23.04 1.42 2.85
CA VAL A 387 -22.80 1.70 1.43
C VAL A 387 -23.93 1.18 0.56
N LEU A 388 -24.38 -0.07 0.75
CA LEU A 388 -25.49 -0.62 -0.01
C LEU A 388 -26.78 0.21 0.17
N ARG A 389 -27.08 0.65 1.40
CA ARG A 389 -28.22 1.55 1.66
C ARG A 389 -28.06 2.89 0.93
N LYS A 390 -26.87 3.51 0.99
CA LYS A 390 -26.58 4.79 0.33
C LYS A 390 -26.71 4.73 -1.19
N GLU A 391 -26.33 3.61 -1.79
CA GLU A 391 -26.38 3.40 -3.24
C GLU A 391 -27.75 2.85 -3.70
N GLY A 392 -28.68 2.59 -2.78
CA GLY A 392 -30.02 2.06 -3.08
C GLY A 392 -30.02 0.58 -3.49
N TRP A 393 -29.06 -0.21 -3.00
CA TRP A 393 -28.94 -1.64 -3.23
C TRP A 393 -29.56 -2.45 -2.09
N ALA A 394 -30.14 -3.60 -2.43
CA ALA A 394 -30.72 -4.52 -1.45
C ALA A 394 -29.63 -5.12 -0.54
N LEU A 395 -29.96 -5.21 0.75
CA LEU A 395 -29.13 -5.75 1.83
C LEU A 395 -29.06 -7.28 1.80
#